data_AF-A0A522CJ71-F1
#
_entry.id   AF-A0A522CJ71-F1
#
_cell.length_a   1.000
_cell.length_b   1.000
_cell.length_c   1.000
_cell.angle_alpha   90.00
_cell.angle_beta   90.00
_cell.angle_gamma   90.00
#
_symmetry.space_group_name_H-M   'P 1'
#
loop_
_entity.id
_entity.type
_entity.pdbx_description
1 polymer ?
#
loop_
_entity_poly.entity_id
_entity_poly.type
_entity_poly.pdbx_seq_one_letter_code
_entity_poly.pdbx_strand_id
1 'polypeptide(L)'
;MAATRIWIAASHDAVHRNGGWAFVRADAEPVGRAGGDRRTTRARMALAGFLSALKDVPAGAPLAVVAARPDALVLHALLKPPADPPTDDLDLRAALTKALDGRAWTLAVGDPTAPTPTAFVSAWADTASEKAKMGGAFEHAIPKPNLAKAKGL
;
A
#
# COMPACT_ATOMS: atom_id res chain seq x y z
N MET A 1 -21.57 -7.18 5.72
CA MET A 1 -20.20 -7.32 6.24
C MET A 1 -19.56 -5.94 6.24
N ALA A 2 -18.86 -5.56 7.30
CA ALA A 2 -18.11 -4.30 7.31
C ALA A 2 -16.94 -4.37 6.31
N ALA A 3 -16.59 -3.24 5.70
CA ALA A 3 -15.45 -3.18 4.80
C ALA A 3 -14.14 -3.31 5.57
N THR A 4 -13.23 -4.14 5.07
CA THR A 4 -11.86 -4.25 5.58
C THR A 4 -11.14 -2.94 5.29
N ARG A 5 -10.73 -2.23 6.35
CA ARG A 5 -10.10 -0.92 6.22
C ARG A 5 -8.59 -1.06 6.11
N ILE A 6 -8.02 -0.50 5.05
CA ILE A 6 -6.60 -0.60 4.71
C ILE A 6 -6.04 0.80 4.59
N TRP A 7 -4.91 1.05 5.25
CA TRP A 7 -4.08 2.23 5.00
C TRP A 7 -2.80 1.78 4.33
N ILE A 8 -2.40 2.50 3.29
CA ILE A 8 -1.21 2.18 2.50
C ILE A 8 -0.43 3.46 2.18
N ALA A 9 0.89 3.34 2.16
CA ALA A 9 1.77 4.37 1.61
C ALA A 9 2.92 3.75 0.83
N ALA A 10 3.41 4.51 -0.14
CA ALA A 10 4.66 4.26 -0.84
C ALA A 10 5.66 5.40 -0.62
N SER A 11 6.93 5.06 -0.69
CA SER A 11 8.07 5.98 -0.69
C SER A 11 8.99 5.61 -1.84
N HIS A 12 9.66 6.62 -2.39
CA HIS A 12 10.57 6.44 -3.52
C HIS A 12 11.62 7.55 -3.50
N ASP A 13 12.87 7.13 -3.44
CA ASP A 13 14.04 7.99 -3.65
C ASP A 13 14.47 7.87 -5.11
N ALA A 14 14.21 8.91 -5.91
CA ALA A 14 14.54 8.91 -7.33
C ALA A 14 16.05 8.95 -7.61
N VAL A 15 16.84 9.52 -6.70
CA VAL A 15 18.30 9.64 -6.85
C VAL A 15 18.95 8.27 -6.73
N HIS A 16 18.54 7.51 -5.73
CA HIS A 16 19.09 6.18 -5.46
C HIS A 16 18.25 5.05 -6.08
N ARG A 17 17.10 5.39 -6.68
CA ARG A 17 16.13 4.50 -7.31
C ARG A 17 15.62 3.39 -6.39
N ASN A 18 15.65 3.57 -5.08
CA ASN A 18 15.02 2.66 -4.13
C ASN A 18 13.64 3.15 -3.76
N GLY A 19 12.81 2.23 -3.31
CA GLY A 19 11.48 2.54 -2.82
C GLY A 19 11.05 1.57 -1.74
N GLY A 20 10.06 2.02 -0.98
CA GLY A 20 9.43 1.25 0.07
C GLY A 20 7.93 1.38 0.00
N TRP A 21 7.23 0.43 0.57
CA TRP A 21 5.80 0.46 0.80
C TRP A 21 5.50 -0.08 2.18
N ALA A 22 4.38 0.35 2.74
CA ALA A 22 3.83 -0.24 3.93
C ALA A 22 2.30 -0.19 3.90
N PHE A 23 1.67 -1.16 4.55
CA PHE A 23 0.25 -1.10 4.83
C PHE A 23 -0.05 -1.52 6.27
N VAL A 24 -1.20 -1.08 6.76
CA VAL A 24 -1.87 -1.63 7.93
C VAL A 24 -3.33 -1.89 7.60
N ARG A 25 -3.91 -2.92 8.21
CA ARG A 25 -5.27 -3.37 8.03
C ARG A 25 -5.95 -3.46 9.39
N ALA A 26 -7.08 -2.78 9.54
CA ALA A 26 -7.92 -2.91 10.72
C ALA A 26 -8.83 -4.13 10.57
N ASP A 27 -8.30 -5.28 10.97
CA ASP A 27 -9.07 -6.50 11.20
C ASP A 27 -9.32 -6.69 12.71
N ALA A 28 -9.94 -7.82 13.09
CA ALA A 28 -10.10 -8.20 14.50
C ALA A 28 -8.75 -8.22 15.26
N GLU A 29 -7.67 -8.61 14.58
CA GLU A 29 -6.30 -8.37 15.02
C GLU A 29 -5.61 -7.53 13.94
N PRO A 30 -5.10 -6.32 14.24
CA PRO A 30 -4.48 -5.49 13.23
C PRO A 30 -3.27 -6.17 12.59
N VAL A 31 -3.20 -6.11 11.26
CA VAL A 31 -2.10 -6.67 10.47
C VAL A 31 -1.38 -5.52 9.79
N GLY A 32 -0.05 -5.57 9.72
CA GLY A 32 0.70 -4.68 8.86
C GLY A 32 1.97 -5.31 8.34
N ARG A 33 2.38 -4.87 7.15
CA ARG A 33 3.62 -5.28 6.51
C ARG A 33 4.29 -4.09 5.87
N ALA A 34 5.60 -4.18 5.74
CA ALA A 34 6.41 -3.25 4.98
C ALA A 34 7.40 -4.01 4.10
N GLY A 35 7.67 -3.47 2.93
CA GLY A 35 8.61 -4.03 1.98
C GLY A 35 9.22 -2.95 1.11
N GLY A 36 10.23 -3.30 0.33
CA GLY A 36 10.90 -2.35 -0.54
C GLY A 36 11.77 -3.06 -1.56
N ASP A 37 12.24 -2.29 -2.53
CA ASP A 37 13.11 -2.78 -3.60
C ASP A 37 14.06 -1.69 -4.12
N ARG A 38 15.11 -2.11 -4.82
CA ARG A 38 15.99 -1.24 -5.61
C ARG A 38 15.51 -1.18 -7.05
N ARG A 39 15.94 -0.14 -7.76
CA ARG A 39 15.64 0.10 -9.18
C ARG A 39 14.13 0.11 -9.46
N THR A 40 13.35 0.68 -8.55
CA THR A 40 11.89 0.69 -8.59
C THR A 40 11.35 2.10 -8.93
N THR A 41 10.03 2.27 -8.85
CA THR A 41 9.32 3.55 -8.96
C THR A 41 8.30 3.68 -7.84
N ARG A 42 7.82 4.90 -7.58
CA ARG A 42 6.73 5.11 -6.62
C ARG A 42 5.45 4.37 -6.99
N ALA A 43 5.11 4.31 -8.27
CA ALA A 43 3.92 3.61 -8.76
C ALA A 43 4.02 2.10 -8.50
N ARG A 44 5.17 1.49 -8.83
CA ARG A 44 5.43 0.08 -8.55
C ARG A 44 5.30 -0.24 -7.05
N MET A 45 5.82 0.63 -6.18
CA MET A 45 5.72 0.44 -4.72
C MET A 45 4.28 0.56 -4.22
N ALA A 46 3.49 1.52 -4.72
CA ALA A 46 2.08 1.65 -4.36
C ALA A 46 1.27 0.41 -4.79
N LEU A 47 1.48 -0.10 -6.02
CA LEU A 47 0.83 -1.30 -6.53
C LEU A 47 1.26 -2.55 -5.77
N ALA A 48 2.55 -2.73 -5.50
CA ALA A 48 3.08 -3.88 -4.78
C ALA A 48 2.58 -3.92 -3.32
N GLY A 49 2.58 -2.76 -2.64
CA GLY A 49 2.03 -2.66 -1.30
C GLY A 49 0.53 -2.97 -1.26
N PHE A 50 -0.24 -2.53 -2.28
CA PHE A 50 -1.67 -2.80 -2.33
C PHE A 50 -1.92 -4.29 -2.57
N LEU A 51 -1.20 -4.91 -3.49
CA LEU A 51 -1.29 -6.34 -3.75
C LEU A 51 -0.94 -7.15 -2.49
N SER A 52 0.07 -6.72 -1.72
CA SER A 52 0.40 -7.36 -0.45
C SER A 52 -0.70 -7.19 0.61
N ALA A 53 -1.36 -6.03 0.67
CA ALA A 53 -2.46 -5.78 1.59
C ALA A 53 -3.69 -6.67 1.35
N LEU A 54 -3.87 -7.16 0.12
CA LEU A 54 -4.93 -8.09 -0.26
C LEU A 54 -4.66 -9.53 0.14
N LYS A 55 -3.41 -9.88 0.51
CA LYS A 55 -3.08 -11.23 0.99
C LYS A 55 -3.92 -11.54 2.23
N ASP A 56 -4.47 -12.75 2.25
CA ASP A 56 -5.33 -13.27 3.32
C ASP A 56 -6.65 -12.50 3.51
N VAL A 57 -7.00 -11.54 2.63
CA VAL A 57 -8.34 -10.94 2.61
C VAL A 57 -9.27 -11.81 1.76
N PRO A 58 -10.42 -12.27 2.29
CA PRO A 58 -11.38 -13.04 1.51
C PRO A 58 -11.78 -12.35 0.20
N ALA A 59 -11.90 -13.11 -0.90
CA ALA A 59 -12.08 -12.58 -2.26
C ALA A 59 -13.28 -11.61 -2.40
N GLY A 60 -14.38 -11.88 -1.69
CA GLY A 60 -15.60 -11.06 -1.72
C GLY A 60 -15.70 -10.01 -0.60
N ALA A 61 -14.70 -9.87 0.26
CA ALA A 61 -14.76 -8.89 1.35
C ALA A 61 -14.60 -7.47 0.78
N PRO A 62 -15.55 -6.55 1.06
CA PRO A 62 -15.44 -5.18 0.59
C PRO A 62 -14.25 -4.47 1.25
N LEU A 63 -13.62 -3.53 0.54
CA LEU A 63 -12.44 -2.81 1.03
C LEU A 63 -12.69 -1.31 1.16
N ALA A 64 -12.12 -0.71 2.20
CA ALA A 64 -12.01 0.74 2.35
C ALA A 64 -10.53 1.12 2.41
N VAL A 65 -9.98 1.58 1.28
CA VAL A 65 -8.56 1.90 1.14
C VAL A 65 -8.32 3.39 1.37
N VAL A 66 -7.32 3.72 2.17
CA VAL A 66 -6.84 5.08 2.42
C VAL A 66 -5.38 5.16 2.03
N ALA A 67 -5.04 6.11 1.17
CA ALA A 67 -3.65 6.29 0.70
C ALA A 67 -3.26 7.77 0.65
N ALA A 68 -1.97 8.07 0.81
CA ALA A 68 -1.47 9.42 0.57
C ALA A 68 -1.76 9.85 -0.89
N ARG A 69 -1.94 11.15 -1.15
CA ARG A 69 -2.41 11.65 -2.46
C ARG A 69 -1.62 11.08 -3.66
N PRO A 70 -0.28 11.04 -3.68
CA PRO A 70 0.45 10.50 -4.83
C PRO A 70 0.13 9.02 -5.10
N ASP A 71 -0.09 8.24 -4.05
CA ASP A 71 -0.33 6.81 -4.14
C ASP A 71 -1.80 6.55 -4.50
N ALA A 72 -2.71 7.37 -3.96
CA ALA A 72 -4.12 7.35 -4.33
C ALA A 72 -4.34 7.62 -5.83
N LEU A 73 -3.55 8.48 -6.47
CA LEU A 73 -3.63 8.70 -7.91
C LEU A 73 -3.27 7.42 -8.71
N VAL A 74 -2.24 6.68 -8.27
CA VAL A 74 -1.86 5.41 -8.90
C VAL A 74 -2.96 4.36 -8.73
N LEU A 75 -3.51 4.24 -7.52
CA LEU A 75 -4.56 3.27 -7.21
C LEU A 75 -5.89 3.62 -7.86
N HIS A 76 -6.21 4.91 -8.02
CA HIS A 76 -7.43 5.38 -8.69
C HIS A 76 -7.49 4.91 -10.16
N ALA A 77 -6.34 4.78 -10.83
CA ALA A 77 -6.29 4.23 -12.19
C ALA A 77 -6.77 2.77 -12.28
N LEU A 78 -6.86 2.03 -11.17
CA LEU A 78 -7.44 0.69 -11.11
C LEU A 78 -8.98 0.73 -10.99
N LEU A 79 -9.53 1.77 -10.35
CA LEU A 79 -10.99 2.00 -10.24
C LEU A 79 -11.55 2.57 -11.54
N LYS A 80 -10.82 3.52 -12.10
CA LYS A 80 -11.18 4.24 -13.31
C LYS A 80 -9.96 4.31 -14.21
N PRO A 81 -9.77 3.29 -15.06
CA PRO A 81 -8.71 3.30 -16.06
C PRO A 81 -8.78 4.58 -16.91
N PRO A 82 -7.66 5.28 -17.15
CA PRO A 82 -7.62 6.40 -18.07
C PRO A 82 -7.87 5.91 -19.52
N ALA A 83 -8.17 6.85 -20.43
CA ALA A 83 -8.39 6.53 -21.85
C ALA A 83 -7.19 5.81 -22.48
N ASP A 84 -5.98 6.22 -22.09
CA ASP A 84 -4.72 5.57 -22.43
C ASP A 84 -4.10 4.95 -21.16
N PRO A 85 -4.32 3.65 -20.91
CA PRO A 85 -3.79 2.97 -19.73
C PRO A 85 -2.26 2.96 -19.69
N PRO A 86 -1.64 3.14 -18.51
CA PRO A 86 -0.19 2.99 -18.37
C PRO A 86 0.28 1.60 -18.78
N THR A 87 1.36 1.53 -19.55
CA THR A 87 2.00 0.28 -19.99
C THR A 87 3.11 -0.18 -19.04
N ASP A 88 3.37 0.57 -17.97
CA ASP A 88 4.31 0.20 -16.91
C ASP A 88 3.65 -0.70 -15.85
N ASP A 89 4.46 -1.53 -15.18
CA ASP A 89 4.03 -2.41 -14.08
C ASP A 89 2.86 -3.34 -14.43
N LEU A 90 2.80 -3.81 -15.69
CA LEU A 90 1.73 -4.69 -16.19
C LEU A 90 1.58 -5.97 -15.37
N ASP A 91 2.69 -6.49 -14.81
CA ASP A 91 2.70 -7.64 -13.92
C ASP A 91 1.85 -7.40 -12.66
N LEU A 92 2.10 -6.28 -11.97
CA LEU A 92 1.36 -5.91 -10.76
C LEU A 92 -0.08 -5.49 -11.07
N ARG A 93 -0.29 -4.77 -12.18
CA ARG A 93 -1.63 -4.36 -12.60
C ARG A 93 -2.51 -5.56 -12.91
N ALA A 94 -2.01 -6.53 -13.68
CA ALA A 94 -2.76 -7.75 -13.98
C ALA A 94 -3.08 -8.56 -12.71
N ALA A 95 -2.12 -8.69 -11.79
CA ALA A 95 -2.34 -9.35 -10.51
C ALA A 95 -3.40 -8.65 -9.66
N LEU A 96 -3.38 -7.31 -9.61
CA LEU A 96 -4.37 -6.52 -8.89
C LEU A 96 -5.76 -6.58 -9.53
N THR A 97 -5.86 -6.49 -10.85
CA THR A 97 -7.13 -6.68 -11.57
C THR A 97 -7.76 -8.01 -11.20
N LYS A 98 -6.98 -9.10 -11.19
CA LYS A 98 -7.47 -10.42 -10.78
C LYS A 98 -7.88 -10.46 -9.31
N ALA A 99 -7.11 -9.85 -8.41
CA ALA A 99 -7.39 -9.88 -6.98
C ALA A 99 -8.61 -9.02 -6.56
N LEU A 100 -8.94 -8.02 -7.38
CA LEU A 100 -10.04 -7.07 -7.17
C LEU A 100 -11.29 -7.44 -7.99
N ASP A 101 -11.23 -8.44 -8.85
CA ASP A 101 -12.35 -8.84 -9.68
C ASP A 101 -13.59 -9.21 -8.84
N GLY A 102 -14.74 -8.66 -9.22
CA GLY A 102 -16.00 -8.79 -8.48
C GLY A 102 -16.02 -8.19 -7.06
N ARG A 103 -14.94 -7.54 -6.61
CA ARG A 103 -14.81 -7.00 -5.26
C ARG A 103 -15.20 -5.52 -5.19
N ALA A 104 -16.14 -5.19 -4.33
CA ALA A 104 -16.45 -3.79 -4.02
C ALA A 104 -15.33 -3.14 -3.21
N TRP A 105 -14.82 -1.99 -3.65
CA TRP A 105 -13.88 -1.21 -2.85
C TRP A 105 -13.96 0.29 -3.10
N THR A 106 -13.58 1.06 -2.09
CA THR A 106 -13.49 2.52 -2.15
C THR A 106 -12.06 2.98 -1.89
N LEU A 107 -11.69 4.11 -2.48
CA LEU A 107 -10.40 4.77 -2.26
C LEU A 107 -10.62 6.17 -1.71
N ALA A 108 -9.99 6.49 -0.59
CA ALA A 108 -9.94 7.82 -0.02
C ALA A 108 -8.49 8.33 0.03
N VAL A 109 -8.34 9.64 -0.13
CA VAL A 109 -7.06 10.32 0.10
C VAL A 109 -6.91 10.55 1.60
N GLY A 110 -5.84 10.01 2.19
CA GLY A 110 -5.44 10.32 3.55
C GLY A 110 -4.70 11.65 3.60
N ASP A 111 -5.22 12.61 4.36
CA ASP A 111 -4.56 13.88 4.65
C ASP A 111 -4.26 13.96 6.17
N PRO A 112 -3.01 13.71 6.59
CA PRO A 112 -2.69 13.61 8.01
C PRO A 112 -2.52 15.01 8.62
N THR A 113 -3.60 15.61 9.11
CA THR A 113 -3.53 16.78 10.01
C THR A 113 -3.25 16.39 11.48
N ALA A 114 -3.22 15.08 11.77
CA ALA A 114 -2.95 14.49 13.09
C ALA A 114 -2.25 13.12 12.95
N PRO A 115 -1.70 12.54 14.05
CA PRO A 115 -1.19 11.17 14.06
C PRO A 115 -2.30 10.20 13.67
N THR A 116 -2.22 9.67 12.45
CA THR A 116 -3.21 8.77 11.84
C THR A 116 -2.51 7.50 11.36
N PRO A 117 -3.26 6.41 11.07
CA PRO A 117 -2.67 5.23 10.47
C PRO A 117 -1.96 5.55 9.14
N THR A 118 -2.41 6.57 8.41
CA THR A 118 -1.74 7.13 7.22
C THR A 118 -0.33 7.63 7.53
N ALA A 119 -0.16 8.42 8.60
CA ALA A 119 1.16 8.90 9.02
C ALA A 119 2.07 7.73 9.46
N PHE A 120 1.49 6.74 10.15
CA PHE A 120 2.20 5.52 10.54
C PHE A 120 2.73 4.73 9.34
N VAL A 121 1.88 4.43 8.34
CA VAL A 121 2.34 3.68 7.16
C VAL A 121 3.31 4.49 6.31
N SER A 122 3.20 5.82 6.28
CA SER A 122 4.16 6.67 5.56
C SER A 122 5.57 6.55 6.17
N ALA A 123 5.68 6.66 7.49
CA ALA A 123 6.96 6.48 8.19
C ALA A 123 7.58 5.09 7.99
N TRP A 124 6.74 4.05 7.94
CA TRP A 124 7.20 2.69 7.62
C TRP A 124 7.62 2.53 6.17
N ALA A 125 6.93 3.16 5.22
CA ALA A 125 7.31 3.14 3.82
C ALA A 125 8.67 3.84 3.60
N ASP A 126 8.91 4.97 4.27
CA ASP A 126 10.21 5.67 4.25
C ASP A 126 11.33 4.80 4.84
N THR A 127 11.09 4.22 6.04
CA THR A 127 12.03 3.28 6.67
C THR A 127 12.32 2.08 5.76
N ALA A 128 11.30 1.58 5.08
CA ALA A 128 11.46 0.46 4.17
C ALA A 128 12.26 0.83 2.91
N SER A 129 12.07 2.04 2.40
CA SER A 129 12.86 2.58 1.29
C SER A 129 14.35 2.63 1.64
N GLU A 130 14.70 3.17 2.80
CA GLU A 130 16.09 3.23 3.27
C GLU A 130 16.69 1.85 3.51
N LYS A 131 15.90 0.92 4.05
CA LYS A 131 16.34 -0.48 4.20
C LYS A 131 16.60 -1.13 2.84
N ALA A 132 15.74 -0.91 1.85
CA ALA A 132 15.87 -1.48 0.51
C ALA A 132 17.11 -0.94 -0.22
N LYS A 133 17.45 0.34 -0.01
CA LYS A 133 18.68 0.96 -0.52
C LYS A 133 19.93 0.14 -0.18
N MET A 134 20.01 -0.34 1.06
CA MET A 134 21.15 -1.10 1.57
C MET A 134 21.05 -2.60 1.31
N GLY A 135 19.84 -3.17 1.36
CA GLY A 135 19.62 -4.62 1.40
C GLY A 135 18.96 -5.25 0.17
N GLY A 136 18.48 -4.47 -0.79
CA GLY A 136 17.70 -4.98 -1.92
C GLY A 136 16.24 -5.29 -1.56
N ALA A 137 15.62 -6.15 -2.36
CA ALA A 137 14.21 -6.51 -2.22
C ALA A 137 13.92 -7.23 -0.89
N PHE A 138 12.87 -6.81 -0.18
CA PHE A 138 12.41 -7.50 1.03
C PHE A 138 10.92 -7.26 1.31
N GLU A 139 10.34 -8.11 2.17
CA GLU A 139 9.00 -7.94 2.73
C GLU A 139 8.97 -8.55 4.13
N HIS A 140 8.48 -7.81 5.14
CA HIS A 140 8.34 -8.30 6.52
C HIS A 140 7.06 -7.79 7.18
N ALA A 141 6.59 -8.55 8.18
CA ALA A 141 5.53 -8.10 9.07
C ALA A 141 6.01 -6.95 9.97
N ILE A 142 5.13 -5.97 10.18
CA ILE A 142 5.34 -4.92 11.19
C ILE A 142 5.09 -5.57 12.56
N PRO A 143 6.03 -5.47 13.52
CA PRO A 143 5.87 -6.10 14.83
C PRO A 143 4.61 -5.61 15.56
N LYS A 144 3.91 -6.51 16.27
CA LYS A 144 2.70 -6.19 17.06
C LYS A 144 2.88 -4.98 18.00
N PRO A 145 4.02 -4.83 18.73
CA PRO A 145 4.23 -3.66 19.58
C PRO A 145 4.27 -2.32 18.83
N ASN A 146 4.62 -2.35 17.54
CA ASN A 146 4.59 -1.16 16.69
C ASN A 146 3.20 -0.91 16.12
N LEU A 147 2.46 -1.96 15.74
CA LEU A 147 1.07 -1.84 15.31
C LEU A 147 0.19 -1.20 16.40
N ALA A 148 0.43 -1.53 17.68
CA ALA A 148 -0.25 -0.91 18.81
C ALA A 148 -0.05 0.61 18.93
N LYS A 149 0.96 1.18 18.26
CA LYS A 149 1.23 2.62 18.24
C LYS A 149 0.47 3.35 17.12
N ALA A 150 -0.10 2.63 16.16
CA ALA A 150 -0.89 3.21 15.08
C ALA A 150 -2.27 3.61 15.62
N LYS A 151 -2.40 4.88 16.03
CA LYS A 151 -3.65 5.42 16.57
C LYS A 151 -4.74 5.42 15.49
N GLY A 152 -5.90 4.82 15.80
CA GLY A 152 -7.06 4.79 14.90
C GLY A 152 -7.21 3.54 14.04
N LEU A 153 -6.49 2.46 14.38
CA LEU A 153 -6.78 1.10 13.92
C LEU A 153 -7.98 0.50 14.66
#